data_AF-A0A940A8Z6-F1
#
_entry.id   AF-A0A940A8Z6-F1
#
_cell.length_a   1.000
_cell.length_b   1.000
_cell.length_c   1.000
_cell.angle_alpha   90.00
_cell.angle_beta   90.00
_cell.angle_gamma   90.00
#
_symmetry.space_group_name_H-M   'P 1'
#
loop_
_entity.id
_entity.type
_entity.pdbx_description
1 polymer ?
#
loop_
_entity_poly.entity_id
_entity_poly.type
_entity_poly.pdbx_seq_one_letter_code
_entity_poly.pdbx_strand_id
1 'polypeptide(L)'
;MRYHTIRKYRPWLKALRSTRTLLGKAGGCLRQMARYLSWLSPKKYMKRIDWYIMKKFIGTYIYAIILIISISIVFDINENLAKFAQYNAPLKAIVFDYYANFVPYFANLFSPLFVFIAVIFFTSKLAGNSEIIAMLASGLSFKRLLRPYMISCVLISLVTYYLGAYVIPHGTIIRQNFETLYKNKRKNTSAENV
;
A
#
# COMPACT_ATOMS: atom_id res chain seq x y z
N MET A 1 -68.53 -23.66 -14.72
CA MET A 1 -67.99 -22.96 -13.53
C MET A 1 -66.45 -23.01 -13.49
N ARG A 2 -65.69 -22.14 -14.20
CA ARG A 2 -64.21 -22.09 -14.02
C ARG A 2 -63.50 -20.80 -14.49
N TYR A 3 -64.16 -19.64 -14.43
CA TYR A 3 -63.54 -18.35 -14.86
C TYR A 3 -63.20 -17.37 -13.72
N HIS A 4 -63.51 -17.69 -12.46
CA HIS A 4 -63.29 -16.75 -11.33
C HIS A 4 -61.87 -16.71 -10.76
N THR A 5 -61.01 -17.69 -11.06
CA THR A 5 -59.67 -17.81 -10.45
C THR A 5 -58.58 -16.99 -11.14
N ILE A 6 -58.75 -16.57 -12.40
CA ILE A 6 -57.68 -15.91 -13.17
C ILE A 6 -57.55 -14.41 -12.84
N ARG A 7 -58.63 -13.76 -12.39
CA ARG A 7 -58.65 -12.32 -12.13
C ARG A 7 -57.82 -11.89 -10.91
N LYS A 8 -57.59 -12.81 -9.96
CA LYS A 8 -56.87 -12.57 -8.70
C LYS A 8 -55.37 -12.34 -8.88
N TYR A 9 -54.75 -12.91 -9.92
CA TYR A 9 -53.29 -12.89 -10.12
C TYR A 9 -52.81 -11.91 -11.21
N ARG A 10 -53.74 -11.21 -11.89
CA ARG A 10 -53.44 -10.19 -12.90
C ARG A 10 -52.49 -9.06 -12.44
N PRO A 11 -52.56 -8.52 -11.21
CA PRO A 11 -51.61 -7.48 -10.75
C PRO A 11 -50.19 -8.04 -10.53
N TRP A 12 -50.07 -9.28 -10.05
CA TRP A 12 -48.79 -9.96 -9.85
C TRP A 12 -48.04 -10.21 -11.17
N LEU A 13 -48.76 -10.54 -12.25
CA LEU A 13 -48.16 -10.70 -13.59
C LEU A 13 -47.64 -9.38 -14.18
N LYS A 14 -48.27 -8.24 -13.86
CA LYS A 14 -47.76 -6.91 -14.26
C LYS A 14 -46.52 -6.51 -13.46
N ALA A 15 -46.49 -6.81 -12.16
CA ALA A 15 -45.33 -6.59 -11.31
C ALA A 15 -44.10 -7.39 -11.78
N LEU A 16 -44.29 -8.66 -12.14
CA LEU A 16 -43.24 -9.52 -12.72
C LEU A 16 -42.70 -9.00 -14.07
N ARG A 17 -43.53 -8.32 -14.87
CA ARG A 17 -43.11 -7.75 -16.15
C ARG A 17 -42.31 -6.46 -15.97
N SER A 18 -42.69 -5.65 -14.97
CA SER A 18 -41.99 -4.41 -14.60
C SER A 18 -40.60 -4.69 -14.01
N THR A 19 -40.48 -5.68 -13.13
CA THR A 19 -39.19 -6.09 -12.56
C THR A 19 -38.22 -6.62 -13.63
N ARG A 20 -38.73 -7.32 -14.66
CA ARG A 20 -37.90 -7.79 -15.79
C ARG A 20 -37.29 -6.64 -16.61
N THR A 21 -38.03 -5.54 -16.80
CA THR A 21 -37.51 -4.36 -17.53
C THR A 21 -36.51 -3.54 -16.71
N LEU A 22 -36.67 -3.49 -15.39
CA LEU A 22 -35.73 -2.82 -14.49
C LEU A 22 -34.41 -3.61 -14.36
N LEU A 23 -34.47 -4.94 -14.31
CA LEU A 23 -33.28 -5.79 -14.34
C LEU A 23 -32.47 -5.61 -15.64
N GLY A 24 -33.15 -5.45 -16.78
CA GLY A 24 -32.50 -5.20 -18.08
C GLY A 24 -31.83 -3.82 -18.16
N LYS A 25 -32.48 -2.77 -17.64
CA LYS A 25 -31.89 -1.42 -17.57
C LYS A 25 -30.70 -1.35 -16.61
N ALA A 26 -30.78 -2.03 -15.46
CA ALA A 26 -29.67 -2.14 -14.52
C ALA A 26 -28.45 -2.85 -15.14
N GLY A 27 -28.67 -3.94 -15.90
CA GLY A 27 -27.61 -4.62 -16.65
C GLY A 27 -26.95 -3.76 -17.72
N GLY A 28 -27.73 -2.92 -18.43
CA GLY A 28 -27.21 -1.95 -19.40
C GLY A 28 -26.37 -0.85 -18.75
N CYS A 29 -26.83 -0.30 -17.62
CA CYS A 29 -26.11 0.70 -16.83
C CYS A 29 -24.78 0.14 -16.26
N LEU A 30 -24.80 -1.08 -15.72
CA LEU A 30 -23.61 -1.80 -15.26
C LEU A 30 -22.58 -2.02 -16.38
N ARG A 31 -23.04 -2.32 -17.61
CA ARG A 31 -22.17 -2.52 -18.77
C ARG A 31 -21.55 -1.22 -19.26
N GLN A 32 -22.27 -0.10 -19.12
CA GLN A 32 -21.79 1.23 -19.48
C GLN A 32 -20.78 1.74 -18.43
N MET A 33 -21.04 1.48 -17.14
CA MET A 33 -20.10 1.74 -16.04
C MET A 33 -18.82 0.92 -16.18
N ALA A 34 -18.91 -0.36 -16.56
CA ALA A 34 -17.77 -1.23 -16.83
C ALA A 34 -16.91 -0.73 -18.01
N ARG A 35 -17.51 -0.06 -19.00
CA ARG A 35 -16.79 0.51 -20.15
C ARG A 35 -16.00 1.77 -19.74
N TYR A 36 -16.54 2.60 -18.85
CA TYR A 36 -15.80 3.70 -18.20
C TYR A 36 -14.63 3.19 -17.36
N LEU A 37 -14.83 2.08 -16.63
CA LEU A 37 -13.78 1.41 -15.85
C LEU A 37 -12.66 0.82 -16.74
N SER A 38 -12.99 0.36 -17.95
CA SER A 38 -12.00 -0.19 -18.90
C SER A 38 -11.03 0.86 -19.49
N TRP A 39 -11.40 2.15 -19.46
CA TRP A 39 -10.54 3.25 -19.91
C TRP A 39 -9.38 3.52 -18.93
N LEU A 40 -9.52 3.10 -17.67
CA LEU A 40 -8.47 3.14 -16.65
C LEU A 40 -7.47 1.97 -16.74
N SER A 41 -7.59 1.06 -17.71
CA SER A 41 -6.76 -0.15 -17.77
C SER A 41 -5.27 0.15 -18.10
N PRO A 42 -4.33 -0.06 -17.15
CA PRO A 42 -2.90 0.20 -17.38
C PRO A 42 -2.25 -0.81 -18.35
N LYS A 43 -2.90 -1.96 -18.55
CA LYS A 43 -2.39 -3.09 -19.34
C LYS A 43 -2.15 -2.78 -20.81
N LYS A 44 -2.81 -1.75 -21.37
CA LYS A 44 -2.56 -1.32 -22.76
C LYS A 44 -1.30 -0.46 -22.90
N TYR A 45 -0.78 0.09 -21.80
CA TYR A 45 0.28 1.09 -21.79
C TYR A 45 1.65 0.59 -21.32
N MET A 46 1.74 -0.58 -20.67
CA MET A 46 2.99 -1.11 -20.13
C MET A 46 3.61 -2.16 -21.07
N LYS A 47 4.77 -1.84 -21.65
CA LYS A 47 5.61 -2.77 -22.42
C LYS A 47 6.69 -3.41 -21.54
N ARG A 48 7.42 -4.39 -22.08
CA ARG A 48 8.53 -5.08 -21.37
C ARG A 48 9.55 -4.11 -20.76
N ILE A 49 9.84 -3.00 -21.44
CA ILE A 49 10.75 -1.95 -20.97
C ILE A 49 10.19 -1.26 -19.71
N ASP A 50 8.90 -0.91 -19.71
CA ASP A 50 8.25 -0.26 -18.56
C ASP A 50 8.25 -1.18 -17.33
N TRP A 51 7.98 -2.47 -17.54
CA TRP A 51 8.03 -3.49 -16.48
C TRP A 51 9.44 -3.66 -15.91
N TYR A 52 10.44 -3.66 -16.78
CA TYR A 52 11.84 -3.76 -16.39
C TYR A 52 12.30 -2.57 -15.54
N ILE A 53 11.96 -1.34 -15.97
CA ILE A 53 12.27 -0.12 -15.23
C ILE A 53 11.58 -0.15 -13.85
N MET A 54 10.28 -0.50 -13.82
CA MET A 54 9.51 -0.59 -12.58
C MET A 54 10.07 -1.63 -11.61
N LYS A 55 10.44 -2.83 -12.10
CA LYS A 55 11.02 -3.90 -11.26
C LYS A 55 12.36 -3.48 -10.67
N LYS A 56 13.25 -2.87 -11.45
CA LYS A 56 14.54 -2.38 -10.95
C LYS A 56 14.37 -1.23 -9.95
N PHE A 57 13.43 -0.32 -10.20
CA PHE A 57 13.14 0.79 -9.30
C PHE A 57 12.58 0.31 -7.96
N ILE A 58 11.49 -0.46 -7.97
CA ILE A 58 10.85 -0.99 -6.75
C ILE A 58 11.83 -1.89 -5.99
N GLY A 59 12.61 -2.72 -6.69
CA GLY A 59 13.64 -3.56 -6.07
C GLY A 59 14.69 -2.74 -5.33
N THR A 60 15.14 -1.63 -5.92
CA THR A 60 16.10 -0.71 -5.30
C THR A 60 15.50 -0.03 -4.06
N TYR A 61 14.25 0.41 -4.15
CA TYR A 61 13.53 1.02 -3.02
C TYR A 61 13.38 0.05 -1.84
N ILE A 62 12.87 -1.17 -2.10
CA ILE A 62 12.69 -2.18 -1.04
C ILE A 62 14.04 -2.57 -0.43
N TYR A 63 15.08 -2.74 -1.25
CA TYR A 63 16.43 -3.03 -0.78
C TYR A 63 16.97 -1.93 0.15
N ALA A 64 16.79 -0.67 -0.23
CA ALA A 64 17.21 0.47 0.58
C ALA A 64 16.46 0.55 1.93
N ILE A 65 15.14 0.29 1.91
CA ILE A 65 14.31 0.23 3.11
C ILE A 65 14.78 -0.89 4.06
N ILE A 66 15.05 -2.09 3.54
CA ILE A 66 15.54 -3.22 4.35
C ILE A 66 16.90 -2.90 4.99
N LEU A 67 17.80 -2.27 4.23
CA LEU A 67 19.11 -1.87 4.75
C LEU A 67 18.99 -0.87 5.89
N ILE A 68 18.19 0.18 5.73
CA ILE A 68 18.05 1.17 6.81
C ILE A 68 17.33 0.59 8.02
N ILE A 69 16.31 -0.26 7.83
CA ILE A 69 15.61 -0.91 8.94
C ILE A 69 16.59 -1.77 9.74
N SER A 70 17.46 -2.53 9.07
CA SER A 70 18.50 -3.33 9.73
C SER A 70 19.39 -2.46 10.61
N ILE A 71 19.83 -1.31 10.09
CA ILE A 71 20.64 -0.35 10.83
C ILE A 71 19.85 0.22 12.02
N SER A 72 18.59 0.61 11.83
CA SER A 72 17.72 1.14 12.88
C SER A 72 17.47 0.14 14.01
N ILE A 73 17.31 -1.16 13.71
CA ILE A 73 17.16 -2.21 14.73
C ILE A 73 18.43 -2.32 15.59
N VAL A 74 19.61 -2.32 14.96
CA VAL A 74 20.88 -2.39 15.69
C VAL A 74 21.06 -1.18 16.61
N PHE A 75 20.73 0.03 16.13
CA PHE A 75 20.77 1.23 16.97
C PHE A 75 19.79 1.16 18.15
N ASP A 76 18.55 0.73 17.92
CA ASP A 76 17.54 0.62 18.98
C ASP A 76 17.91 -0.45 20.03
N ILE A 77 18.49 -1.57 19.61
CA ILE A 77 19.04 -2.57 20.53
C ILE A 77 20.16 -1.96 21.37
N ASN A 78 21.11 -1.27 20.75
CA ASN A 78 22.26 -0.71 21.45
C ASN A 78 21.84 0.35 22.49
N GLU A 79 20.88 1.21 22.13
CA GLU A 79 20.38 2.26 23.03
C GLU A 79 19.58 1.69 24.22
N ASN A 80 18.81 0.62 23.98
CA ASN A 80 17.96 0.02 25.00
C ASN A 80 18.59 -1.19 25.71
N LEU A 81 19.79 -1.62 25.34
CA LEU A 81 20.47 -2.80 25.88
C LEU A 81 20.57 -2.77 27.41
N ALA A 82 20.94 -1.61 27.97
CA ALA A 82 21.04 -1.41 29.41
C ALA A 82 19.69 -1.53 30.14
N LYS A 83 18.58 -1.16 29.48
CA LYS A 83 17.22 -1.26 30.02
C LYS A 83 16.68 -2.68 29.91
N PHE A 84 16.96 -3.40 28.81
CA PHE A 84 16.52 -4.78 28.67
C PHE A 84 17.27 -5.75 29.58
N ALA A 85 18.55 -5.49 29.88
CA ALA A 85 19.34 -6.28 30.83
C ALA A 85 18.80 -6.23 32.27
N GLN A 86 18.10 -5.14 32.66
CA GLN A 86 17.53 -5.01 34.00
C GLN A 86 16.16 -5.70 34.19
N TYR A 87 15.40 -5.93 33.12
CA TYR A 87 13.98 -6.33 33.23
C TYR A 87 13.68 -7.78 32.82
N ASN A 88 14.68 -8.62 32.49
CA ASN A 88 14.50 -10.05 32.18
C ASN A 88 13.34 -10.36 31.21
N ALA A 89 13.15 -9.52 30.19
CA ALA A 89 12.07 -9.70 29.24
C ALA A 89 12.41 -10.81 28.22
N PRO A 90 11.47 -11.73 27.91
CA PRO A 90 11.73 -12.84 26.99
C PRO A 90 12.00 -12.33 25.57
N LEU A 91 13.19 -12.67 25.04
CA LEU A 91 13.70 -12.20 23.73
C LEU A 91 12.72 -12.43 22.56
N LYS A 92 11.91 -13.48 22.61
CA LYS A 92 10.90 -13.76 21.58
C LYS A 92 9.78 -12.73 21.53
N ALA A 93 9.31 -12.22 22.67
CA ALA A 93 8.25 -11.21 22.73
C ALA A 93 8.77 -9.84 22.26
N ILE A 94 10.03 -9.52 22.54
CA ILE A 94 10.68 -8.27 22.07
C ILE A 94 10.84 -8.30 20.54
N VAL A 95 11.30 -9.41 19.96
CA VAL A 95 11.53 -9.51 18.51
C VAL A 95 10.21 -9.52 17.72
N PHE A 96 9.21 -10.28 18.16
CA PHE A 96 7.96 -10.40 17.41
C PHE A 96 6.96 -9.28 17.71
N ASP A 97 6.74 -8.89 18.96
CA ASP A 97 5.67 -7.93 19.27
C ASP A 97 6.16 -6.47 19.23
N TYR A 98 7.41 -6.21 19.60
CA TYR A 98 7.96 -4.85 19.57
C TYR A 98 8.56 -4.52 18.20
N TYR A 99 9.51 -5.31 17.68
CA TYR A 99 10.18 -4.97 16.41
C TYR A 99 9.27 -5.12 15.17
N ALA A 100 8.34 -6.08 15.13
CA ALA A 100 7.45 -6.20 13.96
C ALA A 100 6.49 -5.00 13.81
N ASN A 101 6.08 -4.37 14.92
CA ASN A 101 5.26 -3.16 14.91
C ASN A 101 6.10 -1.87 14.77
N PHE A 102 7.39 -1.94 15.07
CA PHE A 102 8.35 -0.85 14.90
C PHE A 102 8.73 -0.64 13.43
N VAL A 103 8.88 -1.73 12.66
CA VAL A 103 9.29 -1.66 11.24
C VAL A 103 8.35 -0.79 10.38
N PRO A 104 7.02 -0.96 10.39
CA PRO A 104 6.10 -0.14 9.58
C PRO A 104 6.17 1.35 9.89
N TYR A 105 6.41 1.72 11.16
CA TYR A 105 6.54 3.11 11.58
C TYR A 105 7.79 3.76 10.96
N PHE A 106 8.96 3.13 11.10
CA PHE A 106 10.21 3.62 10.53
C PHE A 106 10.21 3.59 9.00
N ALA A 107 9.60 2.56 8.41
CA ALA A 107 9.43 2.48 6.97
C ALA A 107 8.61 3.66 6.44
N ASN A 108 7.52 4.06 7.12
CA ASN A 108 6.71 5.22 6.70
C ASN A 108 7.47 6.53 6.88
N LEU A 109 8.11 6.73 8.04
CA LEU A 109 8.87 7.93 8.36
C LEU A 109 9.99 8.22 7.35
N PHE A 110 10.76 7.19 6.98
CA PHE A 110 11.86 7.35 6.04
C PHE A 110 11.46 7.15 4.57
N SER A 111 10.22 6.72 4.28
CA SER A 111 9.76 6.42 2.92
C SER A 111 10.07 7.56 1.94
N PRO A 112 9.73 8.84 2.20
CA PRO A 112 9.95 9.93 1.25
C PRO A 112 11.43 10.11 0.87
N LEU A 113 12.32 10.01 1.86
CA LEU A 113 13.77 10.14 1.67
C LEU A 113 14.30 8.97 0.84
N PHE A 114 13.91 7.73 1.16
CA PHE A 114 14.40 6.56 0.43
C PHE A 114 13.81 6.43 -0.97
N VAL A 115 12.57 6.85 -1.20
CA VAL A 115 12.01 6.95 -2.55
C VAL A 115 12.88 7.88 -3.40
N PHE A 116 13.25 9.04 -2.87
CA PHE A 116 14.09 10.01 -3.58
C PHE A 116 15.47 9.44 -3.94
N ILE A 117 16.17 8.86 -2.96
CA ILE A 117 17.49 8.25 -3.18
C ILE A 117 17.39 7.07 -4.16
N ALA A 118 16.35 6.23 -4.04
CA ALA A 118 16.14 5.10 -4.92
C ALA A 118 15.93 5.54 -6.37
N VAL A 119 15.17 6.63 -6.62
CA VAL A 119 14.98 7.18 -7.97
C VAL A 119 16.31 7.61 -8.56
N ILE A 120 17.11 8.38 -7.81
CA ILE A 120 18.41 8.88 -8.29
C ILE A 120 19.36 7.73 -8.58
N PHE A 121 19.57 6.83 -7.61
CA PHE A 121 20.49 5.72 -7.75
C PHE A 121 20.13 4.80 -8.92
N PHE A 122 18.84 4.47 -9.04
CA PHE A 122 18.35 3.65 -10.12
C PHE A 122 18.55 4.31 -11.49
N THR A 123 18.23 5.61 -11.59
CA THR A 123 18.43 6.38 -12.83
C THR A 123 19.91 6.42 -13.21
N SER A 124 20.80 6.67 -12.25
CA SER A 124 22.26 6.66 -12.47
C SER A 124 22.75 5.31 -12.95
N LYS A 125 22.22 4.21 -12.41
CA LYS A 125 22.60 2.85 -12.84
C LYS A 125 22.16 2.54 -14.27
N LEU A 126 20.95 2.96 -14.66
CA LEU A 126 20.48 2.82 -16.04
C LEU A 126 21.28 3.70 -17.02
N ALA A 127 21.65 4.91 -16.59
CA ALA A 127 22.48 5.82 -17.37
C ALA A 127 23.90 5.27 -17.55
N GLY A 128 24.53 4.77 -16.48
CA GLY A 128 25.89 4.22 -16.50
C GLY A 128 26.03 2.98 -17.39
N ASN A 129 25.00 2.15 -17.45
CA ASN A 129 24.95 1.00 -18.37
C ASN A 129 24.57 1.39 -19.82
N SER A 130 24.47 2.69 -20.13
CA SER A 130 23.98 3.21 -21.42
C SER A 130 22.57 2.75 -21.83
N GLU A 131 21.76 2.22 -20.89
CA GLU A 131 20.41 1.74 -21.18
C GLU A 131 19.48 2.91 -21.57
N ILE A 132 19.62 4.06 -20.90
CA ILE A 132 18.85 5.27 -21.22
C ILE A 132 19.22 5.82 -22.61
N ILE A 133 20.52 5.88 -22.92
CA ILE A 133 21.02 6.41 -24.19
C ILE A 133 20.56 5.51 -25.35
N ALA A 134 20.64 4.18 -25.20
CA ALA A 134 20.16 3.22 -26.20
C ALA A 134 18.64 3.33 -26.44
N MET A 135 17.85 3.55 -25.37
CA MET A 135 16.41 3.79 -25.53
C MET A 135 16.12 5.05 -26.33
N LEU A 136 16.82 6.16 -26.06
CA LEU A 136 16.65 7.40 -26.82
C LEU A 136 17.11 7.26 -28.27
N ALA A 137 18.22 6.56 -28.52
CA ALA A 137 18.77 6.30 -29.86
C ALA A 137 17.83 5.43 -30.73
N SER A 138 17.06 4.53 -30.13
CA SER A 138 16.04 3.72 -30.81
C SER A 138 14.73 4.47 -31.10
N GLY A 139 14.68 5.78 -30.84
CA GLY A 139 13.52 6.63 -31.12
C GLY A 139 12.44 6.62 -30.02
N LEU A 140 12.73 6.11 -28.81
CA LEU A 140 11.79 6.21 -27.71
C LEU A 140 11.77 7.64 -27.14
N SER A 141 10.59 8.26 -27.13
CA SER A 141 10.40 9.58 -26.51
C SER A 141 10.73 9.56 -25.01
N PHE A 142 11.43 10.59 -24.53
CA PHE A 142 11.74 10.78 -23.10
C PHE A 142 10.50 10.76 -22.20
N LYS A 143 9.36 11.31 -22.68
CA LYS A 143 8.09 11.29 -21.93
C LYS A 143 7.58 9.88 -21.63
N ARG A 144 7.93 8.89 -22.46
CA ARG A 144 7.56 7.50 -22.25
C ARG A 144 8.36 6.87 -21.11
N LEU A 145 9.64 7.23 -20.98
CA LEU A 145 10.52 6.76 -19.93
C LEU A 145 10.06 7.20 -18.53
N LEU A 146 9.38 8.35 -18.42
CA LEU A 146 8.83 8.86 -17.16
C LEU A 146 7.57 8.12 -16.65
N ARG A 147 6.82 7.45 -17.52
CA ARG A 147 5.57 6.74 -17.16
C ARG A 147 5.77 5.66 -16.08
N PRO A 148 6.74 4.72 -16.19
CA PRO A 148 6.97 3.72 -15.14
C PRO A 148 7.34 4.34 -13.79
N TYR A 149 8.02 5.49 -13.76
CA TYR A 149 8.30 6.20 -12.51
C TYR A 149 7.02 6.71 -11.85
N MET A 150 6.13 7.35 -12.62
CA MET A 150 4.85 7.84 -12.10
C MET A 150 3.97 6.71 -11.55
N ILE A 151 3.87 5.59 -12.28
CA ILE A 151 3.09 4.41 -11.83
C ILE A 151 3.69 3.85 -10.54
N SER A 152 5.01 3.77 -10.45
CA SER A 152 5.70 3.28 -9.25
C SER A 152 5.49 4.21 -8.05
N CYS A 153 5.55 5.53 -8.24
CA CYS A 153 5.27 6.51 -7.19
C CYS A 153 3.83 6.41 -6.66
N VAL A 154 2.85 6.25 -7.55
CA VAL A 154 1.45 6.03 -7.14
C VAL A 154 1.32 4.73 -6.34
N LEU A 155 1.96 3.66 -6.79
CA LEU A 155 1.95 2.38 -6.07
C LEU A 155 2.57 2.50 -4.67
N ILE A 156 3.75 3.13 -4.55
CA ILE A 156 4.41 3.35 -3.27
C ILE A 156 3.57 4.27 -2.38
N SER A 157 3.01 5.36 -2.93
CA SER A 157 2.16 6.30 -2.20
C SER A 157 0.92 5.61 -1.61
N LEU A 158 0.25 4.76 -2.38
CA LEU A 158 -0.89 3.98 -1.88
C LEU A 158 -0.48 3.03 -0.74
N VAL A 159 0.68 2.36 -0.88
CA VAL A 159 1.20 1.47 0.16
C VAL A 159 1.57 2.24 1.42
N THR A 160 2.27 3.37 1.30
CA THR A 160 2.63 4.24 2.43
C THR A 160 1.39 4.83 3.10
N TYR A 161 0.38 5.24 2.31
CA TYR A 161 -0.89 5.70 2.84
C TYR A 161 -1.63 4.61 3.62
N TYR A 162 -1.71 3.40 3.07
CA TYR A 162 -2.34 2.25 3.75
C TYR A 162 -1.61 1.88 5.05
N LEU A 163 -0.28 1.83 5.02
CA LEU A 163 0.56 1.62 6.21
C LEU A 163 0.29 2.71 7.25
N GLY A 164 0.24 3.97 6.83
CA GLY A 164 0.00 5.12 7.72
C GLY A 164 -1.38 5.14 8.35
N ALA A 165 -2.43 4.87 7.56
CA ALA A 165 -3.81 4.97 8.00
C ALA A 165 -4.25 3.80 8.88
N TYR A 166 -3.78 2.58 8.59
CA TYR A 166 -4.28 1.36 9.24
C TYR A 166 -3.23 0.61 10.05
N VAL A 167 -1.98 0.52 9.59
CA VAL A 167 -1.00 -0.36 10.26
C VAL A 167 -0.34 0.36 11.45
N ILE A 168 0.05 1.62 11.27
CA ILE A 168 0.72 2.42 12.30
C ILE A 168 -0.14 2.60 13.57
N PRO A 169 -1.41 3.08 13.51
CA PRO A 169 -2.16 3.33 14.75
C PRO A 169 -2.38 2.06 15.58
N HIS A 170 -2.61 0.91 14.93
CA HIS A 170 -2.74 -0.37 15.61
C HIS A 170 -1.40 -0.83 16.24
N GLY A 171 -0.28 -0.67 15.51
CA GLY A 171 1.05 -1.01 16.01
C GLY A 171 1.53 -0.12 17.15
N THR A 172 1.20 1.18 17.13
CA THR A 172 1.58 2.14 18.17
C THR A 172 0.92 1.81 19.51
N ILE A 173 -0.35 1.41 19.53
CA ILE A 173 -1.05 1.03 20.77
C ILE A 173 -0.37 -0.19 21.43
N ILE A 174 -0.02 -1.20 20.63
CA ILE A 174 0.66 -2.41 21.12
C ILE A 174 2.05 -2.05 21.65
N ARG A 175 2.82 -1.25 20.91
CA ARG A 175 4.16 -0.80 21.32
C ARG A 175 4.12 -0.01 22.62
N GLN A 176 3.16 0.92 22.76
CA GLN A 176 3.00 1.74 23.96
C GLN A 176 2.61 0.90 25.19
N ASN A 177 1.77 -0.12 25.01
CA ASN A 177 1.45 -1.07 26.07
C ASN A 177 2.68 -1.90 26.48
N PHE A 178 3.54 -2.31 25.54
CA PHE A 178 4.82 -2.98 25.87
C PHE A 178 5.78 -2.04 26.62
N GLU A 179 5.93 -0.79 26.18
CA GLU A 179 6.80 0.19 26.84
C GLU A 179 6.33 0.52 28.27
N THR A 180 5.01 0.60 28.51
CA THR A 180 4.48 0.83 29.87
C THR A 180 4.66 -0.37 30.80
N LEU A 181 4.61 -1.59 30.28
CA LEU A 181 4.82 -2.81 31.09
C LEU A 181 6.29 -3.05 31.45
N TYR A 182 7.23 -2.74 30.54
CA TYR A 182 8.64 -3.14 30.69
C TYR A 182 9.65 -1.98 30.75
N LYS A 183 9.26 -0.75 30.39
CA LYS A 183 10.17 0.41 30.30
C LYS A 183 9.80 1.53 31.27
N ASN A 184 8.53 1.70 31.64
CA ASN A 184 8.09 2.83 32.47
C ASN A 184 6.94 2.46 33.43
N LYS A 185 7.27 2.21 34.71
CA LYS A 185 6.29 1.86 35.77
C LYS A 185 5.46 3.06 36.28
N ARG A 186 5.62 4.27 35.73
CA ARG A 186 4.83 5.45 36.09
C ARG A 186 3.76 5.75 35.04
N LYS A 187 2.54 5.26 35.28
CA LYS A 187 1.33 5.84 34.67
C LYS A 187 1.19 7.27 35.19
N ASN A 188 1.62 8.26 34.42
CA ASN A 188 1.01 9.57 34.49
C ASN A 188 -0.21 9.54 33.58
N THR A 189 -1.30 9.00 34.11
CA THR A 189 -2.64 9.28 33.61
C THR A 189 -2.92 10.75 33.91
N SER A 190 -2.42 11.63 33.05
CA SER A 190 -2.88 13.01 32.96
C SER A 190 -3.46 13.18 31.57
N ALA A 191 -4.74 12.83 31.45
CA ALA A 191 -5.61 13.48 30.51
C ALA A 191 -5.75 14.94 30.99
N GLU A 192 -4.76 15.76 30.66
CA GLU A 192 -4.89 17.21 30.82
C GLU A 192 -5.43 17.72 29.49
N ASN A 193 -6.76 17.82 29.42
CA ASN A 193 -7.44 18.59 28.41
C ASN A 193 -6.98 20.05 28.53
N VAL A 194 -6.38 20.57 27.46
CA VAL A 194 -6.45 21.97 27.03
C VAL A 194 -6.32 22.04 25.52
#